data_AF-A0A6P0IDZ9-F1
#
_entry.id   AF-A0A6P0IDZ9-F1
#
_cell.length_a   1.000
_cell.length_b   1.000
_cell.length_c   1.000
_cell.angle_alpha   90.00
_cell.angle_beta   90.00
_cell.angle_gamma   90.00
#
_symmetry.space_group_name_H-M   'P 1'
#
loop_
_entity.id
_entity.type
_entity.pdbx_description
1 polymer ?
#
loop_
_entity_poly.entity_id
_entity_poly.type
_entity_poly.pdbx_seq_one_letter_code
_entity_poly.pdbx_strand_id
1 'polypeptide(L)'
;MLELGKFAAEEHERLRQKVARTCDVIFTVGVRARGFAAGALAGGMAEEQVFQYEAAERAGRELQAYLQPGDLILIKGSQGVRTEKIVKEIMAEPEKAEQVLVRQEAAWLRPQ
;
A
#
# COMPACT_ATOMS: atom_id res chain seq x y z
N MET A 1 0.48 -10.66 -1.80
CA MET A 1 -0.41 -11.45 -2.69
C MET A 1 -0.88 -12.66 -1.88
N LEU A 2 -2.20 -12.83 -1.69
CA LEU A 2 -2.72 -13.87 -0.78
C LEU A 2 -3.01 -15.22 -1.48
N GLU A 3 -3.30 -15.18 -2.78
CA GLU A 3 -3.83 -16.34 -3.54
C GLU A 3 -2.79 -17.07 -4.41
N LEU A 4 -1.49 -16.89 -4.15
CA LEU A 4 -0.42 -17.50 -4.98
C LEU A 4 0.00 -18.91 -4.52
N GLY A 5 -0.57 -19.41 -3.43
CA GLY A 5 -0.19 -20.70 -2.85
C GLY A 5 1.33 -20.80 -2.63
N LYS A 6 1.94 -21.89 -3.10
CA LYS A 6 3.38 -22.17 -2.96
C LYS A 6 4.31 -21.16 -3.67
N PHE A 7 3.80 -20.42 -4.66
CA PHE A 7 4.60 -19.46 -5.42
C PHE A 7 4.69 -18.09 -4.75
N ALA A 8 3.94 -17.86 -3.67
CA ALA A 8 3.88 -16.57 -3.00
C ALA A 8 5.26 -16.07 -2.54
N ALA A 9 6.11 -16.94 -1.99
CA ALA A 9 7.41 -16.53 -1.48
C ALA A 9 8.36 -16.08 -2.61
N GLU A 10 8.44 -16.88 -3.68
CA GLU A 10 9.32 -16.63 -4.83
C GLU A 10 8.92 -15.35 -5.58
N GLU A 11 7.64 -15.17 -5.88
CA GLU A 11 7.17 -13.98 -6.61
C GLU A 11 7.31 -12.71 -5.77
N HIS A 12 7.07 -12.79 -4.46
CA HIS A 12 7.36 -11.69 -3.56
C HIS A 12 8.84 -11.34 -3.59
N GLU A 13 9.74 -12.33 -3.56
CA GLU A 13 11.19 -12.10 -3.60
C GLU A 13 11.64 -11.43 -4.91
N ARG A 14 11.15 -11.92 -6.04
CA ARG A 14 11.43 -11.33 -7.35
C ARG A 14 10.99 -9.86 -7.43
N LEU A 15 9.85 -9.51 -6.84
CA LEU A 15 9.37 -8.12 -6.80
C LEU A 15 10.19 -7.26 -5.82
N ARG A 16 10.59 -7.80 -4.66
CA ARG A 16 11.42 -7.11 -3.67
C ARG A 16 12.71 -6.58 -4.28
N GLN A 17 13.37 -7.37 -5.11
CA GLN A 17 14.62 -7.00 -5.78
C GLN A 17 14.48 -5.83 -6.78
N LYS A 18 13.26 -5.53 -7.21
CA LYS A 18 12.99 -4.46 -8.18
C LYS A 18 12.50 -3.18 -7.55
N VAL A 19 11.98 -3.25 -6.32
CA VAL A 19 11.18 -2.17 -5.74
C VAL A 19 11.96 -0.87 -5.60
N ALA A 20 13.24 -0.95 -5.24
CA ALA A 20 14.14 0.19 -5.10
C ALA A 20 14.41 0.94 -6.41
N ARG A 21 14.07 0.34 -7.56
CA ARG A 21 14.28 0.92 -8.90
C ARG A 21 12.97 1.33 -9.57
N THR A 22 11.83 1.12 -8.93
CA THR A 22 10.51 1.35 -9.53
C THR A 22 9.76 2.54 -8.94
N CYS A 23 10.16 3.02 -7.78
CA CYS A 23 9.54 4.16 -7.11
C CYS A 23 10.57 4.86 -6.21
N ASP A 24 10.35 6.16 -5.96
CA ASP A 24 11.18 6.96 -5.06
C ASP A 24 10.87 6.68 -3.58
N VAL A 25 9.64 6.25 -3.29
CA VAL A 25 9.10 6.03 -1.94
C VAL A 25 8.27 4.75 -1.92
N ILE A 26 8.29 4.01 -0.81
CA ILE A 26 7.42 2.84 -0.61
C ILE A 26 6.68 2.87 0.73
N PHE A 27 5.36 2.65 0.66
CA PHE A 27 4.50 2.40 1.80
C PHE A 27 4.10 0.92 1.79
N THR A 28 4.41 0.20 2.87
CA THR A 28 4.04 -1.22 3.02
C THR A 28 2.99 -1.39 4.12
N VAL A 29 2.03 -2.29 3.90
CA VAL A 29 0.92 -2.53 4.84
C VAL A 29 0.78 -4.01 5.14
N GLY A 30 0.86 -4.34 6.43
CA GLY A 30 0.71 -5.66 7.02
C GLY A 30 2.01 -6.47 7.08
N VAL A 31 2.06 -7.41 8.03
CA VAL A 31 3.23 -8.28 8.30
C VAL A 31 3.81 -8.94 7.05
N ARG A 32 2.95 -9.41 6.13
CA ARG A 32 3.40 -10.08 4.89
C ARG A 32 4.08 -9.13 3.89
N ALA A 33 3.97 -7.82 4.08
CA ALA A 33 4.59 -6.81 3.24
C ALA A 33 5.97 -6.34 3.74
N ARG A 34 6.38 -6.70 4.98
CA ARG A 34 7.70 -6.34 5.55
C ARG A 34 8.88 -6.74 4.67
N GLY A 35 8.75 -7.84 3.92
CA GLY A 35 9.77 -8.24 2.97
C GLY A 35 10.01 -7.21 1.84
N PHE A 36 8.98 -6.44 1.44
CA PHE A 36 9.14 -5.35 0.46
C PHE A 36 9.97 -4.20 1.02
N ALA A 37 9.77 -3.83 2.28
CA ALA A 37 10.61 -2.84 2.94
C ALA A 37 12.07 -3.30 3.04
N ALA A 38 12.30 -4.54 3.48
CA ALA A 38 13.64 -5.11 3.53
C ALA A 38 14.31 -5.16 2.14
N GLY A 39 13.55 -5.54 1.10
CA GLY A 39 14.01 -5.54 -0.28
C GLY A 39 14.34 -4.15 -0.82
N ALA A 40 13.57 -3.13 -0.44
CA ALA A 40 13.81 -1.74 -0.81
C ALA A 40 15.15 -1.24 -0.24
N LEU A 41 15.35 -1.44 1.07
CA LEU A 41 16.58 -1.08 1.78
C LEU A 41 17.80 -1.81 1.18
N ALA A 42 17.70 -3.14 0.99
CA ALA A 42 18.76 -3.92 0.36
C ALA A 42 19.05 -3.50 -1.09
N GLY A 43 18.04 -2.95 -1.78
CA GLY A 43 18.15 -2.37 -3.12
C GLY A 43 18.74 -0.96 -3.16
N GLY A 44 19.08 -0.37 -2.01
CA GLY A 44 19.71 0.95 -1.89
C GLY A 44 18.74 2.12 -1.67
N MET A 45 17.45 1.87 -1.42
CA MET A 45 16.51 2.92 -1.03
C MET A 45 16.87 3.45 0.36
N ALA A 46 16.84 4.77 0.52
CA ALA A 46 17.11 5.41 1.81
C ALA A 46 16.02 5.08 2.84
N GLU A 47 16.39 4.97 4.12
CA GLU A 47 15.49 4.51 5.18
C GLU A 47 14.29 5.44 5.35
N GLU A 48 14.50 6.74 5.19
CA GLU A 48 13.49 7.79 5.20
C GLU A 48 12.46 7.70 4.06
N GLN A 49 12.71 6.87 3.03
CA GLN A 49 11.78 6.62 1.92
C GLN A 49 11.02 5.29 2.05
N VAL A 50 11.22 4.55 3.15
CA VAL A 50 10.60 3.25 3.40
C VAL A 50 9.68 3.32 4.62
N PHE A 51 8.37 3.34 4.36
CA PHE A 51 7.34 3.42 5.40
C PHE A 51 6.65 2.06 5.60
N GLN A 52 6.46 1.67 6.86
CA GLN A 52 5.89 0.36 7.22
C GLN A 52 4.76 0.51 8.23
N TYR A 53 3.62 -0.08 7.91
CA TYR A 53 2.41 -0.02 8.74
C TYR A 53 1.76 -1.38 8.87
N GLU A 54 1.02 -1.59 9.95
CA GLU A 54 0.23 -2.83 10.15
C GLU A 54 -1.19 -2.71 9.59
N ALA A 55 -1.72 -1.48 9.47
CA ALA A 55 -3.10 -1.22 9.06
C ALA A 55 -3.18 -0.16 7.96
N ALA A 56 -4.11 -0.37 7.03
CA ALA A 56 -4.34 0.51 5.87
C ALA A 56 -4.74 1.92 6.29
N GLU A 57 -5.53 2.07 7.34
CA GLU A 57 -6.01 3.35 7.86
C GLU A 57 -4.85 4.23 8.36
N ARG A 58 -3.84 3.63 9.01
CA ARG A 58 -2.65 4.37 9.45
C ARG A 58 -1.79 4.77 8.25
N ALA A 59 -1.56 3.84 7.32
CA ALA A 59 -0.81 4.12 6.11
C ALA A 59 -1.44 5.23 5.26
N GLY A 60 -2.77 5.26 5.16
CA GLY A 60 -3.52 6.29 4.44
C GLY A 60 -3.31 7.69 5.01
N ARG A 61 -3.43 7.86 6.34
CA ARG A 61 -3.23 9.18 6.99
C ARG A 61 -1.81 9.70 6.83
N GLU A 62 -0.84 8.82 6.98
CA GLU A 62 0.58 9.17 6.82
C GLU A 62 0.89 9.51 5.37
N LEU A 63 0.34 8.74 4.42
CA LEU A 63 0.44 9.05 3.00
C LEU A 63 -0.20 10.41 2.69
N GLN A 64 -1.42 10.69 3.17
CA GLN A 64 -2.09 11.97 2.97
C GLN A 64 -1.24 13.16 3.43
N ALA A 65 -0.54 13.03 4.57
CA ALA A 65 0.36 14.06 5.08
C ALA A 65 1.68 14.17 4.29
N TYR A 66 2.13 13.08 3.68
CA TYR A 66 3.37 13.03 2.90
C TYR A 66 3.21 13.60 1.49
N LEU A 67 2.06 13.31 0.84
CA LEU A 67 1.81 13.61 -0.56
C LEU A 67 1.99 15.09 -0.92
N GLN A 68 2.57 15.32 -2.11
CA GLN A 68 2.74 16.63 -2.71
C GLN A 68 2.01 16.71 -4.06
N PRO A 69 1.59 17.91 -4.49
CA PRO A 69 1.07 18.10 -5.84
C PRO A 69 2.08 17.63 -6.91
N GLY A 70 1.64 16.76 -7.81
CA GLY A 70 2.47 16.19 -8.86
C GLY A 70 2.92 14.74 -8.61
N ASP A 71 2.70 14.20 -7.40
CA ASP A 71 3.01 12.82 -7.09
C ASP A 71 2.15 11.83 -7.90
N LEU A 72 2.77 10.73 -8.33
CA LEU A 72 2.09 9.58 -8.94
C LEU A 72 2.06 8.42 -7.96
N ILE A 73 0.86 7.94 -7.64
CA ILE A 73 0.66 6.93 -6.60
C ILE A 73 0.10 5.65 -7.20
N LEU A 74 0.77 4.52 -6.95
CA LEU A 74 0.23 3.19 -7.22
C LEU A 74 -0.18 2.50 -5.91
N ILE A 75 -1.47 2.25 -5.73
CA ILE A 75 -1.98 1.48 -4.60
C ILE A 75 -2.27 0.05 -5.05
N LYS A 76 -1.58 -0.92 -4.45
CA LYS A 76 -1.80 -2.34 -4.69
C LYS A 76 -1.88 -3.14 -3.40
N GLY A 77 -3.02 -3.81 -3.20
CA GLY A 77 -3.24 -4.75 -2.10
C GLY A 77 -3.97 -6.01 -2.56
N SER A 78 -3.91 -7.06 -1.75
CA SER A 78 -4.95 -8.10 -1.78
C SER A 78 -6.17 -7.58 -1.03
N GLN A 79 -7.35 -8.12 -1.33
CA GLN A 79 -8.61 -7.69 -0.70
C GLN A 79 -8.52 -7.60 0.84
N GLY A 80 -7.97 -8.62 1.51
CA GLY A 80 -7.90 -8.64 2.98
C GLY A 80 -7.07 -7.51 3.62
N VAL A 81 -6.25 -6.80 2.85
CA VAL A 81 -5.47 -5.64 3.35
C VAL A 81 -6.33 -4.37 3.40
N ARG A 82 -7.47 -4.35 2.70
CA ARG A 82 -8.41 -3.22 2.64
C ARG A 82 -7.79 -1.93 2.10
N THR A 83 -6.95 -2.01 1.06
CA THR A 83 -6.23 -0.85 0.50
C THR A 83 -7.15 0.19 -0.14
N GLU A 84 -8.41 -0.13 -0.45
CA GLU A 84 -9.41 0.86 -0.82
C GLU A 84 -9.60 1.95 0.26
N LYS A 85 -9.35 1.62 1.54
CA LYS A 85 -9.38 2.62 2.63
C LYS A 85 -8.29 3.68 2.45
N ILE A 86 -7.11 3.29 1.96
CA ILE A 86 -6.01 4.23 1.63
C ILE A 86 -6.44 5.13 0.50
N VAL A 87 -7.03 4.55 -0.57
CA VAL A 87 -7.52 5.34 -1.72
C VAL A 87 -8.51 6.38 -1.23
N LYS A 88 -9.50 6.00 -0.43
CA LYS A 88 -10.51 6.92 0.11
C LYS A 88 -9.91 8.07 0.93
N GLU A 89 -8.93 7.78 1.77
CA GLU A 89 -8.26 8.77 2.62
C GLU A 89 -7.57 9.88 1.81
N ILE A 90 -7.01 9.53 0.65
CA ILE A 90 -6.27 10.47 -0.22
C ILE A 90 -7.11 11.02 -1.38
N MET A 91 -8.40 10.70 -1.46
CA MET A 91 -9.29 11.29 -2.46
C MET A 91 -9.43 12.79 -2.20
N ALA A 92 -9.43 13.59 -3.26
CA ALA A 92 -9.75 15.02 -3.17
C ALA A 92 -11.21 15.26 -2.75
N GLU A 93 -12.12 14.36 -3.13
CA GLU A 93 -13.56 14.42 -2.89
C GLU A 93 -14.05 13.10 -2.27
N PRO A 94 -13.67 12.79 -1.00
CA PRO A 94 -13.96 11.51 -0.37
C PRO A 94 -15.46 11.23 -0.20
N GLU A 95 -16.31 12.26 -0.21
CA GLU A 95 -17.77 12.16 -0.24
C GLU A 95 -18.31 11.51 -1.53
N LYS A 96 -17.55 11.54 -2.64
CA LYS A 96 -17.91 10.85 -3.89
C LYS A 96 -17.48 9.39 -3.94
N ALA A 97 -16.84 8.87 -2.88
CA ALA A 97 -16.29 7.52 -2.87
C ALA A 97 -17.33 6.45 -3.28
N GLU A 98 -18.60 6.57 -2.89
CA GLU A 98 -19.64 5.60 -3.27
C GLU A 98 -19.88 5.51 -4.80
N GLN A 99 -19.54 6.55 -5.56
CA GLN A 99 -19.76 6.63 -7.00
C GLN A 99 -18.55 6.11 -7.80
N VAL A 100 -17.34 6.27 -7.26
CA VAL A 100 -16.08 6.06 -8.02
C VAL A 100 -15.13 5.05 -7.40
N LEU A 101 -15.33 4.68 -6.13
CA LEU A 101 -14.47 3.76 -5.42
C LEU A 101 -15.20 2.45 -5.14
N VAL A 102 -14.49 1.35 -5.32
CA VAL A 102 -15.03 0.02 -5.02
C VAL A 102 -15.23 -0.18 -3.51
N ARG A 103 -16.06 -1.16 -3.16
CA ARG A 103 -16.17 -1.69 -1.79
C ARG A 103 -16.60 -0.66 -0.73
N GLN A 104 -17.61 0.15 -1.06
CA GLN A 104 -18.20 1.13 -0.15
C GLN A 104 -19.47 0.61 0.55
N GLU A 105 -19.82 -0.67 0.40
CA GLU A 105 -20.98 -1.24 1.09
C GLU A 105 -20.72 -1.33 2.61
N ALA A 106 -21.77 -1.25 3.43
CA ALA A 106 -21.66 -1.18 4.89
C ALA A 106 -20.76 -2.27 5.50
N ALA A 107 -20.77 -3.49 4.95
CA ALA A 107 -19.93 -4.58 5.41
C ALA A 107 -18.42 -4.27 5.32
N TRP A 108 -18.02 -3.45 4.35
CA TRP A 108 -16.65 -3.04 4.07
C TRP A 108 -16.27 -1.78 4.86
N LEU A 109 -17.18 -0.86 5.10
CA LEU A 109 -16.87 0.37 5.84
C LEU A 109 -16.63 0.16 7.35
N ARG A 110 -16.90 -1.04 7.87
CA ARG A 110 -16.65 -1.36 9.28
C ARG A 110 -15.15 -1.23 9.65
N PRO A 111 -14.84 -0.71 10.85
CA PRO A 111 -13.50 -0.80 11.43
C PRO A 111 -13.03 -2.26 11.50
N GLN A 112 -11.74 -2.48 11.26
CA GLN A 112 -11.10 -3.79 11.44
C GLN A 112 -10.53 -3.93 12.85
#